data_AF-B5FXR6-F1
#
_entry.id   AF-B5FXR6-F1
#
_cell.length_a   1.000
_cell.length_b   1.000
_cell.length_c   1.000
_cell.angle_alpha   90.00
_cell.angle_beta   90.00
_cell.angle_gamma   90.00
#
_symmetry.space_group_name_H-M   'P 1'
#
loop_
_entity.id
_entity.type
_entity.pdbx_description
1 polymer ?
#
loop_
_entity_poly.entity_id
_entity_poly.type
_entity_poly.pdbx_seq_one_letter_code
_entity_poly.pdbx_strand_id
1 'polypeptide(L)'
;MAARAAMAAAAGGGARPAVVLGAMEMGRRAGPEASAELLRAFLRRRYRLIDTAFMYAGGESERILGTLLAGGTEPVEVATKANPWDGKTLKPESVRSQLDTSLERLQRKSVELFYLHAPDHGTPVEETLRACNELHKEGKFKELGLSNYAAWEVAEICAICKYNNWVMPTVYQGMYNATTRQVEAELFPCLRHFGLRFYAYNPLAGGLLTGKYKYEDKDTRQPTGRFFGNDWAQAYRDRYWKKTQF
;
A
#
# COMPACT_ATOMS: atom_id res chain seq x y z
N MET A 1 -12.39 -21.07 18.61
CA MET A 1 -11.54 -22.12 17.97
C MET A 1 -11.99 -22.56 16.57
N ALA A 2 -13.06 -22.02 15.97
CA ALA A 2 -13.51 -22.42 14.63
C ALA A 2 -13.07 -21.49 13.46
N ALA A 3 -12.42 -20.36 13.73
CA ALA A 3 -12.02 -19.39 12.69
C ALA A 3 -10.60 -19.57 12.12
N ARG A 4 -9.81 -20.51 12.66
CA ARG A 4 -8.44 -20.81 12.16
C ARG A 4 -8.39 -21.85 11.04
N ALA A 5 -9.52 -22.46 10.68
CA ALA A 5 -9.56 -23.57 9.72
C ALA A 5 -9.84 -23.15 8.26
N ALA A 6 -10.17 -21.89 7.98
CA ALA A 6 -10.52 -21.45 6.63
C ALA A 6 -9.34 -20.92 5.79
N MET A 7 -8.11 -20.86 6.33
CA MET A 7 -6.90 -20.46 5.58
C MET A 7 -5.82 -21.54 5.52
N ALA A 8 -6.19 -22.81 5.71
CA ALA A 8 -5.26 -23.95 5.65
C ALA A 8 -5.57 -24.93 4.50
N ALA A 9 -6.25 -24.48 3.44
CA ALA A 9 -6.55 -25.30 2.26
C ALA A 9 -5.89 -24.72 0.99
N ALA A 10 -4.56 -24.74 0.94
CA ALA A 10 -3.79 -24.62 -0.30
C ALA A 10 -2.37 -25.19 -0.13
N ALA A 11 -2.25 -26.34 0.56
CA ALA A 11 -1.03 -27.11 0.59
C ALA A 11 -1.17 -28.25 -0.44
N GLY A 12 -0.65 -28.03 -1.65
CA GLY A 12 -0.66 -29.01 -2.74
C GLY A 12 -1.29 -28.46 -4.03
N GLY A 13 -0.47 -27.83 -4.88
CA GLY A 13 -0.91 -27.10 -6.07
C GLY A 13 -1.05 -25.60 -5.79
N GLY A 14 0.06 -24.88 -5.71
CA GLY A 14 0.11 -23.52 -5.16
C GLY A 14 -0.87 -22.57 -5.84
N ALA A 15 -1.87 -22.11 -5.09
CA ALA A 15 -2.76 -21.04 -5.54
C ALA A 15 -1.92 -19.81 -5.92
N ARG A 16 -2.23 -19.19 -7.07
CA ARG A 16 -1.53 -17.98 -7.52
C ARG A 16 -1.73 -16.84 -6.51
N PRO A 17 -0.74 -15.95 -6.33
CA PRO A 17 -0.93 -14.76 -5.51
C PRO A 17 -2.15 -13.94 -5.97
N ALA A 18 -2.85 -13.33 -5.01
CA ALA A 18 -3.95 -12.41 -5.30
C ALA A 18 -3.44 -11.16 -6.05
N VAL A 19 -4.36 -10.47 -6.74
CA VAL A 19 -4.08 -9.24 -7.47
C VAL A 19 -4.80 -8.07 -6.81
N VAL A 20 -4.04 -7.00 -6.53
CA VAL A 20 -4.53 -5.75 -5.95
C VAL A 20 -4.40 -4.64 -7.00
N LEU A 21 -5.45 -3.83 -7.17
CA LEU A 21 -5.41 -2.68 -8.06
C LEU A 21 -4.75 -1.49 -7.35
N GLY A 22 -3.53 -1.15 -7.74
CA GLY A 22 -2.87 0.08 -7.29
C GLY A 22 -3.47 1.33 -7.96
N ALA A 23 -4.00 2.25 -7.16
CA ALA A 23 -4.72 3.44 -7.62
C ALA A 23 -3.89 4.74 -7.61
N MET A 24 -2.56 4.64 -7.47
CA MET A 24 -1.65 5.81 -7.36
C MET A 24 -1.79 6.82 -8.52
N GLU A 25 -2.12 6.36 -9.72
CA GLU A 25 -2.21 7.22 -10.92
C GLU A 25 -3.62 7.75 -11.19
N MET A 26 -4.65 7.28 -10.46
CA MET A 26 -6.02 7.79 -10.58
C MET A 26 -6.07 9.23 -10.06
N GLY A 27 -6.50 10.17 -10.90
CA GLY A 27 -6.44 11.62 -10.62
C GLY A 27 -5.12 12.27 -11.01
N ARG A 28 -4.17 11.50 -11.57
CA ARG A 28 -2.93 12.02 -12.15
C ARG A 28 -2.86 11.68 -13.64
N ARG A 29 -2.18 10.60 -14.01
CA ARG A 29 -2.05 10.18 -15.41
C ARG A 29 -3.29 9.44 -15.91
N ALA A 30 -4.08 8.86 -15.01
CA ALA A 30 -5.39 8.33 -15.32
C ALA A 30 -6.45 9.32 -14.83
N GLY A 31 -7.09 10.03 -15.75
CA GLY A 31 -8.26 10.85 -15.44
C GLY A 31 -9.47 10.01 -15.00
N PRO A 32 -10.61 10.65 -14.67
CA PRO A 32 -11.81 9.95 -14.18
C PRO A 32 -12.29 8.81 -15.09
N GLU A 33 -12.34 9.02 -16.40
CA GLU A 33 -12.83 8.05 -17.38
C GLU A 33 -11.91 6.82 -17.47
N ALA A 34 -10.59 7.07 -17.55
CA ALA A 34 -9.58 6.02 -17.57
C ALA A 34 -9.56 5.24 -16.25
N SER A 35 -9.75 5.92 -15.12
CA SER A 35 -9.85 5.29 -13.79
C SER A 35 -11.08 4.37 -13.70
N ALA A 36 -12.22 4.81 -14.23
CA ALA A 36 -13.44 4.00 -14.32
C ALA A 36 -13.22 2.76 -15.20
N GLU A 37 -12.54 2.90 -16.33
CA GLU A 37 -12.22 1.78 -17.21
C GLU A 37 -11.30 0.76 -16.54
N LEU A 38 -10.23 1.23 -15.89
CA LEU A 38 -9.30 0.39 -15.11
C LEU A 38 -10.03 -0.40 -14.03
N LEU A 39 -10.89 0.28 -13.25
CA LEU A 39 -11.70 -0.35 -12.22
C LEU A 39 -12.64 -1.41 -12.81
N ARG A 40 -13.39 -1.08 -13.87
CA ARG A 40 -14.27 -2.05 -14.56
C ARG A 40 -13.49 -3.26 -15.08
N ALA A 41 -12.31 -3.05 -15.67
CA ALA A 41 -11.46 -4.13 -16.17
C ALA A 41 -10.92 -5.04 -15.05
N PHE A 42 -10.66 -4.48 -13.88
CA PHE A 42 -10.25 -5.20 -12.67
C PHE A 42 -11.40 -6.02 -12.09
N LEU A 43 -12.58 -5.39 -11.90
CA LEU A 43 -13.76 -6.07 -11.34
C LEU A 43 -14.30 -7.17 -12.25
N ARG A 44 -14.25 -7.00 -13.59
CA ARG A 44 -14.62 -8.06 -14.56
C ARG A 44 -13.77 -9.32 -14.43
N ARG A 45 -12.53 -9.20 -13.93
CA ARG A 45 -11.64 -10.34 -13.63
C ARG A 45 -11.91 -10.96 -12.25
N ARG A 46 -12.98 -10.54 -11.57
CA ARG A 46 -13.39 -11.00 -10.22
C ARG A 46 -12.39 -10.64 -9.11
N TYR A 47 -11.46 -9.73 -9.36
CA TYR A 47 -10.63 -9.14 -8.31
C TYR A 47 -11.40 -8.06 -7.56
N ARG A 48 -11.06 -7.86 -6.27
CA ARG A 48 -11.84 -7.04 -5.33
C ARG A 48 -11.02 -6.12 -4.43
N LEU A 49 -9.69 -6.21 -4.44
CA LEU A 49 -8.82 -5.44 -3.55
C LEU A 49 -8.26 -4.23 -4.28
N ILE A 50 -8.49 -3.04 -3.72
CA ILE A 50 -7.99 -1.76 -4.24
C ILE A 50 -7.06 -1.12 -3.22
N ASP A 51 -5.92 -0.64 -3.68
CA ASP A 51 -4.93 0.07 -2.87
C ASP A 51 -4.84 1.54 -3.30
N THR A 52 -5.20 2.45 -2.39
CA THR A 52 -5.01 3.90 -2.54
C THR A 52 -4.26 4.47 -1.33
N ALA A 53 -4.12 5.78 -1.20
CA ALA A 53 -3.51 6.45 -0.05
C ALA A 53 -3.97 7.91 0.04
N PHE A 54 -3.94 8.47 1.25
CA PHE A 54 -4.27 9.87 1.53
C PHE A 54 -3.58 10.87 0.58
N MET A 55 -2.31 10.61 0.25
CA MET A 55 -1.48 11.52 -0.55
C MET A 55 -1.59 11.30 -2.07
N TYR A 56 -2.18 10.18 -2.53
CA TYR A 56 -2.12 9.83 -3.95
C TYR A 56 -2.89 10.85 -4.79
N ALA A 57 -2.19 11.43 -5.76
CA ALA A 57 -2.69 12.50 -6.62
C ALA A 57 -3.30 13.68 -5.82
N GLY A 58 -2.70 14.05 -4.68
CA GLY A 58 -3.24 15.14 -3.85
C GLY A 58 -4.60 14.82 -3.22
N GLY A 59 -4.94 13.53 -3.11
CA GLY A 59 -6.24 13.04 -2.62
C GLY A 59 -7.26 12.73 -3.71
N GLU A 60 -6.98 13.03 -4.98
CA GLU A 60 -7.91 12.74 -6.08
C GLU A 60 -8.13 11.25 -6.29
N SER A 61 -7.13 10.41 -6.02
CA SER A 61 -7.28 8.95 -6.11
C SER A 61 -8.43 8.45 -5.23
N GLU A 62 -8.51 8.93 -3.99
CA GLU A 62 -9.58 8.57 -3.05
C GLU A 62 -10.94 9.14 -3.47
N ARG A 63 -10.99 10.39 -3.96
CA ARG A 63 -12.24 11.03 -4.41
C ARG A 63 -12.84 10.33 -5.63
N ILE A 64 -12.00 9.99 -6.60
CA ILE A 64 -12.39 9.24 -7.79
C ILE A 64 -12.92 7.87 -7.37
N LEU A 65 -12.18 7.13 -6.53
CA LEU A 65 -12.64 5.83 -6.04
C LEU A 65 -13.95 5.93 -5.25
N GLY A 66 -14.10 6.93 -4.38
CA GLY A 66 -15.34 7.16 -3.64
C GLY A 66 -16.54 7.33 -4.57
N THR A 67 -16.38 8.16 -5.60
CA THR A 67 -17.43 8.38 -6.61
C THR A 67 -17.75 7.10 -7.40
N LEU A 68 -16.72 6.38 -7.84
CA LEU A 68 -16.90 5.16 -8.64
C LEU A 68 -17.50 4.00 -7.86
N LEU A 69 -17.23 3.91 -6.55
CA LEU A 69 -17.69 2.82 -5.70
C LEU A 69 -19.06 3.11 -5.06
N ALA A 70 -19.47 4.37 -4.93
CA ALA A 70 -20.78 4.73 -4.36
C ALA A 70 -21.97 4.12 -5.10
N GLY A 71 -21.86 3.90 -6.41
CA GLY A 71 -22.89 3.27 -7.24
C GLY A 71 -22.75 1.75 -7.41
N GLY A 72 -21.73 1.13 -6.81
CA GLY A 72 -21.43 -0.29 -6.97
C GLY A 72 -22.24 -1.17 -6.01
N THR A 73 -22.77 -2.28 -6.51
CA THR A 73 -23.45 -3.30 -5.69
C THR A 73 -22.53 -4.45 -5.28
N GLU A 74 -21.38 -4.60 -5.92
CA GLU A 74 -20.43 -5.66 -5.61
C GLU A 74 -19.51 -5.25 -4.43
N PRO A 75 -19.23 -6.17 -3.49
CA PRO A 75 -18.34 -5.89 -2.37
C PRO A 75 -16.91 -5.69 -2.87
N VAL A 76 -16.32 -4.54 -2.54
CA VAL A 76 -14.93 -4.18 -2.86
C VAL A 76 -14.21 -3.84 -1.56
N GLU A 77 -13.03 -4.40 -1.39
CA GLU A 77 -12.14 -4.12 -0.28
C GLU A 77 -11.22 -2.95 -0.66
N VAL A 78 -11.21 -1.92 0.16
CA VAL A 78 -10.42 -0.72 -0.03
C VAL A 78 -9.36 -0.62 1.05
N ALA A 79 -8.12 -0.42 0.62
CA ALA A 79 -7.02 -0.06 1.49
C ALA A 79 -6.58 1.38 1.27
N THR A 80 -6.34 2.12 2.35
CA THR A 80 -5.74 3.46 2.31
C THR A 80 -4.60 3.59 3.33
N LYS A 81 -3.89 4.72 3.32
CA LYS A 81 -2.64 4.90 4.08
C LYS A 81 -2.50 6.31 4.62
N ALA A 82 -2.04 6.43 5.87
CA ALA A 82 -1.51 7.66 6.44
C ALA A 82 0.02 7.70 6.31
N ASN A 83 0.58 8.89 6.14
CA ASN A 83 1.99 9.09 5.80
C ASN A 83 2.63 10.26 6.59
N PRO A 84 3.97 10.27 6.74
CA PRO A 84 4.70 11.34 7.43
C PRO A 84 5.40 12.34 6.49
N TRP A 85 4.86 12.57 5.28
CA TRP A 85 5.44 13.50 4.30
C TRP A 85 4.59 14.76 4.14
N ASP A 86 5.10 15.76 3.42
CA ASP A 86 4.38 16.99 3.07
C ASP A 86 3.76 17.71 4.29
N GLY A 87 4.54 17.82 5.38
CA GLY A 87 4.11 18.46 6.63
C GLY A 87 3.16 17.61 7.47
N LYS A 88 2.98 16.32 7.14
CA LYS A 88 2.29 15.33 7.98
C LYS A 88 3.28 14.57 8.85
N THR A 89 2.75 13.90 9.86
CA THR A 89 3.48 13.02 10.77
C THR A 89 2.65 11.76 10.99
N LEU A 90 3.16 10.82 11.79
CA LEU A 90 2.37 9.73 12.36
C LEU A 90 2.06 9.96 13.85
N LYS A 91 2.05 11.22 14.30
CA LYS A 91 1.47 11.59 15.61
C LYS A 91 -0.02 11.27 15.65
N PRO A 92 -0.59 10.97 16.83
CA PRO A 92 -1.98 10.54 16.97
C PRO A 92 -3.01 11.41 16.22
N GLU A 93 -2.91 12.73 16.34
CA GLU A 93 -3.78 13.70 15.70
C GLU A 93 -3.66 13.70 14.17
N SER A 94 -2.44 13.52 13.66
CA SER A 94 -2.18 13.48 12.21
C SER A 94 -2.72 12.19 11.60
N VAL A 95 -2.52 11.05 12.25
CA VAL A 95 -3.05 9.75 11.81
C VAL A 95 -4.58 9.78 11.75
N ARG A 96 -5.23 10.29 12.79
CA ARG A 96 -6.69 10.46 12.82
C ARG A 96 -7.17 11.38 11.70
N SER A 97 -6.58 12.57 11.58
CA SER A 97 -6.96 13.54 10.56
C SER A 97 -6.83 12.97 9.14
N GLN A 98 -5.75 12.23 8.86
CA GLN A 98 -5.55 11.58 7.57
C GLN A 98 -6.61 10.52 7.30
N LEU A 99 -6.88 9.61 8.25
CA LEU A 99 -7.88 8.56 8.07
C LEU A 99 -9.29 9.14 7.91
N ASP A 100 -9.67 10.12 8.74
CA ASP A 100 -11.00 10.74 8.67
C ASP A 100 -11.21 11.44 7.31
N THR A 101 -10.20 12.17 6.84
CA THR A 101 -10.22 12.78 5.49
C THR A 101 -10.32 11.72 4.39
N SER A 102 -9.57 10.62 4.51
CA SER A 102 -9.61 9.52 3.55
C SER A 102 -11.00 8.88 3.49
N LEU A 103 -11.63 8.65 4.64
CA LEU A 103 -12.98 8.10 4.76
C LEU A 103 -14.03 9.01 4.11
N GLU A 104 -13.94 10.33 4.34
CA GLU A 104 -14.79 11.32 3.67
C GLU A 104 -14.63 11.29 2.16
N ARG A 105 -13.39 11.32 1.64
CA ARG A 105 -13.11 11.26 0.19
C ARG A 105 -13.60 9.97 -0.45
N LEU A 106 -13.40 8.85 0.24
CA LEU A 106 -13.87 7.53 -0.18
C LEU A 106 -15.38 7.36 -0.04
N GLN A 107 -16.07 8.28 0.65
CA GLN A 107 -17.50 8.18 0.98
C GLN A 107 -17.82 6.88 1.75
N ARG A 108 -16.95 6.50 2.69
CA ARG A 108 -17.07 5.28 3.50
C ARG A 108 -16.98 5.60 4.98
N LYS A 109 -17.65 4.80 5.80
CA LYS A 109 -17.50 4.85 7.27
C LYS A 109 -16.30 4.05 7.78
N SER A 110 -15.82 3.11 6.96
CA SER A 110 -14.74 2.18 7.31
C SER A 110 -14.01 1.74 6.05
N VAL A 111 -12.73 1.45 6.18
CA VAL A 111 -11.92 0.77 5.16
C VAL A 111 -11.52 -0.63 5.63
N GLU A 112 -11.37 -1.55 4.70
CA GLU A 112 -10.98 -2.92 5.04
C GLU A 112 -9.54 -2.97 5.56
N LEU A 113 -8.65 -2.09 5.07
CA LEU A 113 -7.25 -2.06 5.49
C LEU A 113 -6.72 -0.62 5.59
N PHE A 114 -6.11 -0.30 6.72
CA PHE A 114 -5.44 0.98 6.94
C PHE A 114 -3.94 0.76 7.16
N TYR A 115 -3.10 1.41 6.35
CA TYR A 115 -1.65 1.31 6.46
C TYR A 115 -1.03 2.52 7.14
N LEU A 116 0.03 2.26 7.91
CA LEU A 116 1.12 3.21 8.08
C LEU A 116 2.02 3.14 6.83
N HIS A 117 2.04 4.21 6.03
CA HIS A 117 2.63 4.20 4.67
C HIS A 117 4.17 4.12 4.68
N ALA A 118 4.81 4.68 5.69
CA ALA A 118 6.25 4.64 5.94
C ALA A 118 6.53 4.98 7.42
N PRO A 119 7.72 4.63 7.95
CA PRO A 119 8.13 5.04 9.28
C PRO A 119 8.16 6.57 9.44
N ASP A 120 7.70 7.03 10.61
CA ASP A 120 7.96 8.38 11.12
C ASP A 120 8.95 8.28 12.28
N HIS A 121 10.24 8.43 11.98
CA HIS A 121 11.28 8.35 13.01
C HIS A 121 11.30 9.56 13.98
N GLY A 122 10.46 10.58 13.74
CA GLY A 122 10.28 11.72 14.64
C GLY A 122 9.18 11.50 15.69
N THR A 123 8.38 10.44 15.56
CA THR A 123 7.28 10.10 16.48
C THR A 123 7.55 8.74 17.13
N PRO A 124 7.49 8.61 18.47
CA PRO A 124 7.57 7.30 19.12
C PRO A 124 6.48 6.37 18.59
N VAL A 125 6.87 5.21 18.05
CA VAL A 125 5.94 4.31 17.35
C VAL A 125 4.76 3.86 18.22
N GLU A 126 4.97 3.74 19.54
CA GLU A 126 3.91 3.40 20.48
C GLU A 126 2.75 4.42 20.47
N GLU A 127 3.04 5.72 20.32
CA GLU A 127 2.00 6.76 20.21
C GLU A 127 1.16 6.57 18.95
N THR A 128 1.82 6.30 17.82
CA THR A 128 1.15 5.97 16.56
C THR A 128 0.26 4.73 16.68
N LEU A 129 0.78 3.66 17.30
CA LEU A 129 0.06 2.39 17.45
C LEU A 129 -1.14 2.52 18.39
N ARG A 130 -1.01 3.31 19.46
CA ARG A 130 -2.12 3.65 20.35
C ARG A 130 -3.25 4.34 19.58
N ALA A 131 -2.91 5.33 18.74
CA ALA A 131 -3.89 6.03 17.91
C ALA A 131 -4.56 5.08 16.91
N CYS A 132 -3.80 4.21 16.25
CA CYS A 132 -4.34 3.18 15.35
C CYS A 132 -5.32 2.25 16.08
N ASN A 133 -4.99 1.84 17.30
CA ASN A 133 -5.85 0.97 18.10
C ASN A 133 -7.19 1.64 18.47
N GLU A 134 -7.18 2.92 18.84
CA GLU A 134 -8.42 3.64 19.13
C GLU A 134 -9.28 3.84 17.86
N LEU A 135 -8.66 4.17 16.72
CA LEU A 135 -9.35 4.26 15.43
C LEU A 135 -9.93 2.91 14.97
N HIS A 136 -9.24 1.80 15.26
CA HIS A 136 -9.76 0.45 15.03
C HIS A 136 -10.99 0.15 15.91
N LYS A 137 -10.95 0.49 17.22
CA LYS A 137 -12.08 0.32 18.13
C LYS A 137 -13.29 1.19 17.74
N GLU A 138 -13.05 2.37 17.19
CA GLU A 138 -14.08 3.23 16.56
C GLU A 138 -14.68 2.60 15.28
N GLY A 139 -14.10 1.51 14.78
CA GLY A 139 -14.58 0.80 13.59
C GLY A 139 -14.19 1.45 12.26
N LYS A 140 -13.26 2.41 12.28
CA LYS A 140 -12.84 3.17 11.09
C LYS A 140 -11.99 2.36 10.11
N PHE A 141 -11.40 1.26 10.57
CA PHE A 141 -10.80 0.26 9.70
C PHE A 141 -10.93 -1.14 10.28
N LYS A 142 -10.75 -2.19 9.46
CA LYS A 142 -10.83 -3.59 9.88
C LYS A 142 -9.47 -4.23 10.16
N GLU A 143 -8.47 -3.92 9.36
CA GLU A 143 -7.11 -4.45 9.51
C GLU A 143 -6.07 -3.33 9.52
N LEU A 144 -5.01 -3.52 10.31
CA LEU A 144 -3.85 -2.65 10.31
C LEU A 144 -2.77 -3.22 9.38
N GLY A 145 -2.15 -2.36 8.59
CA GLY A 145 -1.04 -2.69 7.72
C GLY A 145 0.18 -1.81 7.97
N LEU A 146 1.35 -2.34 7.60
CA LEU A 146 2.62 -1.61 7.59
C LEU A 146 3.16 -1.53 6.17
N SER A 147 3.89 -0.47 5.85
CA SER A 147 4.59 -0.35 4.58
C SER A 147 5.94 0.33 4.79
N ASN A 148 6.98 -0.17 4.12
CA ASN A 148 8.34 0.37 4.12
C ASN A 148 9.08 0.38 5.48
N TYR A 149 8.54 -0.27 6.52
CA TYR A 149 9.24 -0.52 7.79
C TYR A 149 10.29 -1.61 7.65
N ALA A 150 11.45 -1.46 8.29
CA ALA A 150 12.46 -2.51 8.35
C ALA A 150 11.95 -3.73 9.13
N ALA A 151 12.56 -4.90 8.91
CA ALA A 151 12.12 -6.15 9.54
C ALA A 151 12.14 -6.08 11.08
N TRP A 152 13.11 -5.39 11.66
CA TRP A 152 13.22 -5.20 13.11
C TRP A 152 12.15 -4.26 13.66
N GLU A 153 11.78 -3.20 12.92
CA GLU A 153 10.67 -2.31 13.31
C GLU A 153 9.34 -3.05 13.28
N VAL A 154 9.12 -3.92 12.28
CA VAL A 154 7.93 -4.78 12.23
C VAL A 154 7.86 -5.68 13.46
N ALA A 155 8.99 -6.27 13.88
CA ALA A 155 9.04 -7.11 15.06
C ALA A 155 8.76 -6.33 16.35
N GLU A 156 9.33 -5.13 16.48
CA GLU A 156 9.07 -4.20 17.59
C GLU A 156 7.59 -3.80 17.65
N ILE A 157 7.01 -3.37 16.53
CA ILE A 157 5.59 -3.02 16.44
C ILE A 157 4.70 -4.19 16.85
N CYS A 158 4.98 -5.40 16.34
CA CYS A 158 4.22 -6.60 16.69
C CYS A 158 4.35 -6.92 18.19
N ALA A 159 5.53 -6.74 18.79
CA ALA A 159 5.76 -6.94 20.22
C ALA A 159 4.97 -5.93 21.06
N ILE A 160 5.00 -4.65 20.70
CA ILE A 160 4.25 -3.57 21.37
C ILE A 160 2.75 -3.82 21.30
N CYS A 161 2.22 -4.11 20.11
CA CYS A 161 0.79 -4.39 19.95
C CYS A 161 0.36 -5.61 20.77
N LYS A 162 1.15 -6.69 20.75
CA LYS A 162 0.87 -7.91 21.52
C LYS A 162 0.90 -7.64 23.03
N TYR A 163 1.91 -6.91 23.52
CA TYR A 163 2.05 -6.58 24.94
C TYR A 163 0.87 -5.75 25.46
N ASN A 164 0.43 -4.76 24.68
CA ASN A 164 -0.65 -3.86 25.07
C ASN A 164 -2.06 -4.38 24.72
N ASN A 165 -2.18 -5.59 24.15
CA ASN A 165 -3.43 -6.13 23.61
C ASN A 165 -4.12 -5.16 22.62
N TRP A 166 -3.34 -4.56 21.74
CA TRP A 166 -3.80 -3.68 20.66
C TRP A 166 -3.99 -4.45 19.35
N VAL A 167 -4.68 -3.83 18.39
CA VAL A 167 -4.81 -4.36 17.03
C VAL A 167 -3.42 -4.69 16.45
N MET A 168 -3.23 -5.93 16.03
CA MET A 168 -2.00 -6.39 15.40
C MET A 168 -1.98 -6.00 13.93
N PRO A 169 -0.82 -5.61 13.35
CA PRO A 169 -0.71 -5.53 11.91
C PRO A 169 -0.84 -6.94 11.31
N THR A 170 -1.62 -7.07 10.24
CA THR A 170 -1.86 -8.35 9.55
C THR A 170 -1.38 -8.32 8.09
N VAL A 171 -1.00 -7.14 7.59
CA VAL A 171 -0.52 -6.93 6.21
C VAL A 171 0.76 -6.11 6.22
N TYR A 172 1.70 -6.50 5.37
CA TYR A 172 2.84 -5.68 5.01
C TYR A 172 2.84 -5.41 3.51
N GLN A 173 2.92 -4.15 3.12
CA GLN A 173 3.10 -3.75 1.73
C GLN A 173 4.55 -3.33 1.48
N GLY A 174 5.25 -4.02 0.57
CA GLY A 174 6.69 -3.83 0.38
C GLY A 174 7.13 -3.93 -1.07
N MET A 175 8.32 -3.39 -1.32
CA MET A 175 8.93 -3.44 -2.63
C MET A 175 9.42 -4.85 -2.92
N TYR A 176 8.93 -5.45 -4.00
CA TYR A 176 9.38 -6.77 -4.42
C TYR A 176 9.16 -6.98 -5.92
N ASN A 177 10.21 -7.43 -6.60
CA ASN A 177 10.19 -7.82 -8.01
C ASN A 177 11.40 -8.70 -8.34
N ALA A 178 11.51 -9.15 -9.59
CA ALA A 178 12.54 -10.08 -10.03
C ALA A 178 13.99 -9.61 -9.74
N THR A 179 14.24 -8.30 -9.72
CA THR A 179 15.58 -7.73 -9.48
C THR A 179 15.72 -7.04 -8.12
N THR A 180 14.64 -6.98 -7.33
CA THR A 180 14.60 -6.30 -6.03
C THR A 180 14.03 -7.26 -4.98
N ARG A 181 14.93 -8.04 -4.36
CA ARG A 181 14.59 -9.20 -3.52
C ARG A 181 15.12 -9.11 -2.09
N GLN A 182 15.58 -7.93 -1.66
CA GLN A 182 16.16 -7.72 -0.31
C GLN A 182 15.21 -8.16 0.82
N VAL A 183 13.90 -8.04 0.62
CA VAL A 183 12.86 -8.46 1.58
C VAL A 183 12.89 -9.96 1.91
N GLU A 184 13.53 -10.80 1.10
CA GLU A 184 13.54 -12.25 1.29
C GLU A 184 14.37 -12.70 2.50
N ALA A 185 15.46 -11.99 2.79
CA ALA A 185 16.45 -12.43 3.77
C ALA A 185 15.91 -12.35 5.21
N GLU A 186 15.29 -11.23 5.58
CA GLU A 186 14.89 -10.96 6.97
C GLU A 186 13.40 -10.62 7.11
N LEU A 187 12.88 -9.79 6.19
CA LEU A 187 11.49 -9.35 6.28
C LEU A 187 10.53 -10.52 6.08
N PHE A 188 10.66 -11.34 5.04
CA PHE A 188 9.77 -12.48 4.82
C PHE A 188 9.74 -13.48 6.00
N PRO A 189 10.88 -13.90 6.58
CA PRO A 189 10.88 -14.66 7.83
C PRO A 189 10.14 -13.95 8.98
N CYS A 190 10.40 -12.66 9.19
CA CYS A 190 9.71 -11.86 10.22
C CYS A 190 8.18 -11.84 10.02
N LEU A 191 7.72 -11.55 8.80
CA LEU A 191 6.29 -11.54 8.47
C LEU A 191 5.63 -12.90 8.70
N ARG A 192 6.29 -14.00 8.32
CA ARG A 192 5.79 -15.36 8.57
C ARG A 192 5.71 -15.67 10.06
N HIS A 193 6.70 -15.24 10.84
CA HIS A 193 6.72 -15.45 12.29
C HIS A 193 5.52 -14.79 12.99
N PHE A 194 5.19 -13.56 12.62
CA PHE A 194 4.07 -12.82 13.20
C PHE A 194 2.72 -13.03 12.48
N GLY A 195 2.71 -13.73 11.35
CA GLY A 195 1.49 -14.05 10.59
C GLY A 195 0.98 -12.95 9.66
N LEU A 196 1.86 -12.06 9.19
CA LEU A 196 1.50 -10.99 8.24
C LEU A 196 1.56 -11.50 6.79
N ARG A 197 0.57 -11.12 5.98
CA ARG A 197 0.60 -11.34 4.53
C ARG A 197 1.35 -10.22 3.81
N PHE A 198 2.08 -10.55 2.75
CA PHE A 198 2.91 -9.59 2.01
C PHE A 198 2.27 -9.17 0.68
N TYR A 199 2.09 -7.87 0.47
CA TYR A 199 1.65 -7.28 -0.79
C TYR A 199 2.83 -6.62 -1.50
N ALA A 200 3.18 -7.12 -2.68
CA ALA A 200 4.29 -6.61 -3.48
C ALA A 200 3.87 -5.37 -4.27
N TYR A 201 4.49 -4.22 -3.98
CA TYR A 201 4.46 -3.07 -4.87
C TYR A 201 5.69 -3.05 -5.79
N ASN A 202 5.60 -2.28 -6.88
CA ASN A 202 6.63 -2.21 -7.91
C ASN A 202 6.97 -3.57 -8.58
N PRO A 203 5.97 -4.42 -8.94
CA PRO A 203 6.26 -5.71 -9.56
C PRO A 203 7.02 -5.61 -10.90
N LEU A 204 6.92 -4.46 -11.57
CA LEU A 204 7.64 -4.15 -12.81
C LEU A 204 8.79 -3.16 -12.62
N ALA A 205 9.28 -2.96 -11.39
CA ALA A 205 10.32 -1.97 -11.04
C ALA A 205 10.01 -0.57 -11.63
N GLY A 206 8.82 -0.04 -11.37
CA GLY A 206 8.37 1.24 -11.93
C GLY A 206 8.14 1.26 -13.45
N GLY A 207 8.17 0.09 -14.11
CA GLY A 207 8.06 -0.06 -15.55
C GLY A 207 9.41 -0.33 -16.24
N LEU A 208 10.50 -0.48 -15.50
CA LEU A 208 11.80 -0.84 -16.05
C LEU A 208 11.79 -2.26 -16.65
N LEU A 209 11.18 -3.21 -15.93
CA LEU A 209 11.10 -4.62 -16.34
C LEU A 209 10.17 -4.88 -17.54
N THR A 210 9.62 -3.83 -18.17
CA THR A 210 8.92 -4.00 -19.46
C THR A 210 9.89 -4.03 -20.65
N GLY A 211 11.19 -3.77 -20.43
CA GLY A 211 12.21 -3.77 -21.48
C GLY A 211 12.17 -2.57 -22.43
N LYS A 212 11.42 -1.51 -22.08
CA LYS A 212 11.22 -0.34 -22.95
C LYS A 212 12.28 0.75 -22.83
N TYR A 213 13.17 0.64 -21.85
CA TYR A 213 14.22 1.62 -21.57
C TYR A 213 15.59 1.02 -21.87
N LYS A 214 16.55 1.87 -22.25
CA LYS A 214 17.98 1.59 -22.29
C LYS A 214 18.70 2.45 -21.26
N TYR A 215 19.86 2.00 -20.79
CA TYR A 215 20.60 2.72 -19.74
C TYR A 215 20.94 4.17 -20.15
N GLU A 216 21.23 4.38 -21.43
CA GLU A 216 21.59 5.66 -22.05
C GLU A 216 20.40 6.63 -22.18
N ASP A 217 19.16 6.17 -22.02
CA ASP A 217 17.97 7.03 -22.11
C ASP A 217 17.99 8.17 -21.09
N LYS A 218 18.75 8.02 -19.99
CA LYS A 218 18.94 9.08 -18.98
C LYS A 218 19.66 10.32 -19.51
N ASP A 219 20.43 10.17 -20.60
CA ASP A 219 21.26 11.23 -21.18
C ASP A 219 20.54 11.97 -22.33
N THR A 220 19.28 11.61 -22.60
CA THR A 220 18.48 12.19 -23.69
C THR A 220 17.13 12.69 -23.20
N ARG A 221 16.43 13.47 -24.02
CA ARG A 221 15.08 13.93 -23.71
C ARG A 221 14.10 12.76 -23.82
N GLN A 222 13.42 12.46 -22.72
CA GLN A 222 12.45 11.37 -22.63
C GLN A 222 11.02 11.90 -22.42
N PRO A 223 9.99 11.19 -22.90
CA PRO A 223 8.60 11.50 -22.58
C PRO A 223 8.33 11.41 -21.08
N THR A 224 7.37 12.19 -20.59
CA THR A 224 6.93 12.13 -19.19
C THR A 224 6.42 10.72 -18.84
N GLY A 225 6.97 10.15 -17.78
CA GLY A 225 6.68 8.78 -17.33
C GLY A 225 7.26 8.55 -15.94
N ARG A 226 7.32 7.30 -15.46
CA ARG A 226 7.75 7.04 -14.08
C ARG A 226 9.17 7.54 -13.78
N PHE A 227 10.09 7.40 -14.73
CA PHE A 227 11.51 7.74 -14.59
C PHE A 227 11.87 9.16 -15.06
N PHE A 228 10.93 9.91 -15.65
CA PHE A 228 11.21 11.21 -16.28
C PHE A 228 10.02 12.18 -16.16
N GLY A 229 10.30 13.46 -15.91
CA GLY A 229 9.29 14.53 -16.02
C GLY A 229 8.21 14.56 -14.93
N ASN A 230 8.45 13.98 -13.74
CA ASN A 230 7.57 14.07 -12.58
C ASN A 230 8.37 14.08 -11.27
N ASP A 231 7.73 14.45 -10.16
CA ASP A 231 8.40 14.63 -8.86
C ASP A 231 9.01 13.35 -8.27
N TRP A 232 8.48 12.18 -8.65
CA TRP A 232 9.00 10.88 -8.22
C TRP A 232 10.11 10.34 -9.13
N ALA A 233 10.39 11.00 -10.26
CA ALA A 233 11.31 10.51 -11.27
C ALA A 233 12.72 10.26 -10.70
N GLN A 234 13.24 11.20 -9.92
CA GLN A 234 14.57 11.07 -9.32
C GLN A 234 14.64 9.86 -8.38
N ALA A 235 13.68 9.72 -7.46
CA ALA A 235 13.62 8.60 -6.52
C ALA A 235 13.56 7.23 -7.23
N TYR A 236 12.84 7.13 -8.35
CA TYR A 236 12.81 5.90 -9.14
C TYR A 236 14.12 5.64 -9.89
N ARG A 237 14.80 6.69 -10.38
CA ARG A 237 16.12 6.55 -11.01
C ARG A 237 17.19 6.11 -10.02
N ASP A 238 17.26 6.74 -8.84
CA ASP A 238 18.22 6.36 -7.79
C ASP A 238 18.05 4.89 -7.38
N ARG A 239 16.80 4.44 -7.37
CA ARG A 239 16.44 3.08 -7.00
C ARG A 239 16.83 2.04 -8.06
N TYR A 240 16.44 2.25 -9.32
CA TYR A 240 16.52 1.21 -10.36
C TYR A 240 17.42 1.53 -11.55
N TRP A 241 17.79 2.78 -11.79
CA TRP A 241 18.54 3.18 -12.99
C TRP A 241 20.04 2.92 -12.83
N LYS A 242 20.39 1.65 -12.65
CA LYS A 242 21.75 1.15 -12.50
C LYS A 242 22.10 0.32 -13.71
N LYS A 243 23.35 0.39 -14.18
CA LYS A 243 23.79 -0.34 -15.38
C LYS A 243 23.53 -1.86 -15.29
N THR A 244 23.54 -2.43 -14.08
CA THR A 244 23.24 -3.85 -13.83
C THR A 244 21.77 -4.24 -14.00
N GLN A 245 20.88 -3.30 -14.28
CA GLN A 245 19.43 -3.51 -14.44
C GLN A 245 18.98 -3.50 -15.92
N PHE A 246 19.92 -3.34 -16.85
CA PHE A 246 19.73 -3.34 -18.31
C PHE A 246 20.62 -4.40 -18.94
#